data_AF-A0A4Q6AH61-F1
#
_entry.id   AF-A0A4Q6AH61-F1
#
_cell.length_a   1.000
_cell.length_b   1.000
_cell.length_c   1.000
_cell.angle_alpha   90.00
_cell.angle_beta   90.00
_cell.angle_gamma   90.00
#
_symmetry.space_group_name_H-M   'P 1'
#
loop_
_entity.id
_entity.type
_entity.pdbx_description
1 polymer ?
#
loop_
_entity_poly.entity_id
_entity_poly.type
_entity_poly.pdbx_seq_one_letter_code
_entity_poly.pdbx_strand_id
1 'polypeptide(L)'
;TQAQVDAYFMANGLPITDPASGYQSTGFSDFKSPDDVAPRSTFNQWVNREPRFYVGITYTNRTWLYRDANGNPIITNMEFSGNSGRSRSTSDVSPTGYIIRKNVYIDDATRGSLYLRLGEMYLSYAEALNEATPNDPDILKYVNLIRERAGVPQYGAGANALPVPAGQGAMRTAIRAERRSELAFENVRYFDTRRWRIAEQTDAGPFYGMDMTKNGTAFYNKTLLETRIFRKRDYLFPIPANEVLSVPAIKQNTGW
;
A
#
# COMPACT_ATOMS: atom_id res chain seq x y z
N THR A 1 -1.38 -0.39 7.42
CA THR A 1 -2.54 0.35 7.97
C THR A 1 -3.67 0.28 6.97
N GLN A 2 -4.91 0.49 7.40
CA GLN A 2 -6.09 0.53 6.52
C GLN A 2 -5.90 1.51 5.36
N ALA A 3 -5.24 2.65 5.59
CA ALA A 3 -4.98 3.64 4.56
C ALA A 3 -4.16 3.10 3.36
N GLN A 4 -3.26 2.13 3.56
CA GLN A 4 -2.56 1.49 2.45
C GLN A 4 -3.41 0.42 1.77
N VAL A 5 -4.25 -0.30 2.53
CA VAL A 5 -5.22 -1.24 1.98
C VAL A 5 -6.21 -0.50 1.08
N ASP A 6 -6.69 0.67 1.49
CA ASP A 6 -7.62 1.52 0.75
C ASP A 6 -6.98 2.14 -0.51
N ALA A 7 -5.64 2.21 -0.56
CA ALA A 7 -4.93 2.83 -1.69
C ALA A 7 -4.86 1.95 -2.94
N TYR A 8 -4.97 0.63 -2.79
CA TYR A 8 -5.03 -0.27 -3.94
C TYR A 8 -6.32 -0.08 -4.72
N PHE A 9 -6.26 -0.22 -6.04
CA PHE A 9 -7.43 -0.15 -6.90
C PHE A 9 -8.33 -1.40 -6.74
N MET A 10 -9.55 -1.31 -7.25
CA MET A 10 -10.35 -2.47 -7.59
C MET A 10 -9.81 -3.14 -8.86
N ALA A 11 -10.25 -4.35 -9.18
CA ALA A 11 -9.79 -5.12 -10.34
C ALA A 11 -10.10 -4.43 -11.68
N ASN A 12 -11.13 -3.59 -11.71
CA ASN A 12 -11.44 -2.71 -12.85
C ASN A 12 -10.55 -1.45 -12.91
N GLY A 13 -9.54 -1.33 -12.04
CA GLY A 13 -8.56 -0.26 -12.05
C GLY A 13 -9.04 1.07 -11.45
N LEU A 14 -10.29 1.14 -10.96
CA LEU A 14 -10.85 2.31 -10.29
C LEU A 14 -10.48 2.34 -8.80
N PRO A 15 -10.31 3.54 -8.19
CA PRO A 15 -10.11 3.65 -6.76
C PRO A 15 -11.38 3.25 -6.01
N ILE A 16 -11.25 2.82 -4.75
CA ILE A 16 -12.40 2.39 -3.92
C ILE A 16 -13.43 3.50 -3.66
N THR A 17 -13.02 4.76 -3.86
CA THR A 17 -13.88 5.95 -3.73
C THR A 17 -14.74 6.21 -4.95
N ASP A 18 -14.43 5.57 -6.09
CA ASP A 18 -15.23 5.68 -7.30
C ASP A 18 -16.51 4.83 -7.15
N PRO A 19 -17.71 5.40 -7.36
CA PRO A 19 -18.97 4.66 -7.26
C PRO A 19 -19.07 3.45 -8.21
N ALA A 20 -18.38 3.50 -9.36
CA ALA A 20 -18.34 2.41 -10.34
C ALA A 20 -17.26 1.35 -10.02
N SER A 21 -16.50 1.52 -8.94
CA SER A 21 -15.45 0.57 -8.53
C SER A 21 -15.99 -0.80 -8.10
N GLY A 22 -17.26 -0.85 -7.66
CA GLY A 22 -17.86 -2.05 -7.07
C GLY A 22 -17.32 -2.39 -5.67
N TYR A 23 -16.59 -1.46 -5.04
CA TYR A 23 -16.09 -1.64 -3.67
C TYR A 23 -17.24 -1.75 -2.67
N GLN A 24 -17.11 -2.69 -1.73
CA GLN A 24 -18.04 -2.88 -0.63
C GLN A 24 -17.27 -2.92 0.68
N SER A 25 -17.66 -2.07 1.63
CA SER A 25 -16.98 -1.93 2.93
C SER A 25 -17.49 -2.88 4.01
N THR A 26 -18.54 -3.66 3.72
CA THR A 26 -19.20 -4.57 4.67
C THR A 26 -19.63 -5.87 3.97
N GLY A 27 -19.93 -6.89 4.77
CA GLY A 27 -20.37 -8.20 4.27
C GLY A 27 -19.22 -9.11 3.81
N PHE A 28 -19.57 -10.33 3.43
CA PHE A 28 -18.64 -11.36 3.00
C PHE A 28 -19.11 -11.98 1.69
N SER A 29 -18.16 -12.44 0.88
CA SER A 29 -18.40 -13.18 -0.35
C SER A 29 -17.50 -14.40 -0.40
N ASP A 30 -17.97 -15.48 -1.00
CA ASP A 30 -17.11 -16.60 -1.39
C ASP A 30 -16.23 -16.15 -2.56
N PHE A 31 -14.94 -15.99 -2.28
CA PHE A 31 -13.98 -15.44 -3.22
C PHE A 31 -12.70 -16.25 -3.20
N LYS A 32 -12.22 -16.62 -4.39
CA LYS A 32 -10.89 -17.22 -4.57
C LYS A 32 -9.93 -16.11 -5.01
N SER A 33 -9.04 -15.67 -4.12
CA SER A 33 -8.00 -14.72 -4.53
C SER A 33 -7.07 -15.37 -5.57
N PRO A 34 -6.45 -14.57 -6.46
CA PRO A 34 -5.68 -15.11 -7.59
C PRO A 34 -4.58 -16.10 -7.20
N ASP A 35 -4.00 -15.94 -6.01
CA ASP A 35 -2.91 -16.74 -5.46
C ASP A 35 -3.34 -17.73 -4.36
N ASP A 36 -4.65 -17.91 -4.13
CA ASP A 36 -5.17 -18.90 -3.18
C ASP A 36 -5.56 -20.21 -3.89
N VAL A 37 -5.52 -21.30 -3.14
CA VAL A 37 -5.79 -22.65 -3.65
C VAL A 37 -7.28 -22.97 -3.74
N ALA A 38 -8.11 -22.26 -2.97
CA ALA A 38 -9.56 -22.50 -2.86
C ALA A 38 -10.32 -21.20 -2.56
N PRO A 39 -11.62 -21.10 -2.89
CA PRO A 39 -12.45 -19.98 -2.44
C PRO A 39 -12.54 -19.93 -0.91
N ARG A 40 -12.66 -18.70 -0.39
CA ARG A 40 -12.74 -18.38 1.04
C ARG A 40 -13.90 -17.41 1.27
N SER A 41 -14.56 -17.53 2.43
CA SER A 41 -15.42 -16.45 2.92
C SER A 41 -14.55 -15.22 3.22
N THR A 42 -14.59 -14.25 2.33
CA THR A 42 -13.69 -13.10 2.31
C THR A 42 -14.47 -11.85 2.59
N PHE A 43 -13.97 -11.00 3.51
CA PHE A 43 -14.59 -9.72 3.80
C PHE A 43 -14.56 -8.83 2.55
N ASN A 44 -15.70 -8.24 2.19
CA ASN A 44 -15.90 -7.69 0.85
C ASN A 44 -14.92 -6.56 0.48
N GLN A 45 -14.34 -5.84 1.44
CA GLN A 45 -13.30 -4.83 1.15
C GLN A 45 -12.01 -5.41 0.56
N TRP A 46 -11.82 -6.73 0.61
CA TRP A 46 -10.66 -7.45 0.07
C TRP A 46 -11.00 -8.25 -1.19
N VAL A 47 -12.27 -8.26 -1.60
CA VAL A 47 -12.75 -8.98 -2.79
C VAL A 47 -12.56 -8.10 -4.02
N ASN A 48 -12.21 -8.72 -5.16
CA ASN A 48 -12.06 -8.05 -6.47
C ASN A 48 -11.16 -6.80 -6.43
N ARG A 49 -10.12 -6.79 -5.58
CA ARG A 49 -9.03 -5.81 -5.62
C ARG A 49 -8.09 -6.09 -6.79
N GLU A 50 -7.24 -5.14 -7.14
CA GLU A 50 -6.20 -5.34 -8.15
C GLU A 50 -5.16 -6.42 -7.74
N PRO A 51 -4.47 -7.09 -8.68
CA PRO A 51 -3.50 -8.15 -8.37
C PRO A 51 -2.42 -7.76 -7.36
N ARG A 52 -1.95 -6.51 -7.39
CA ARG A 52 -0.92 -5.99 -6.47
C ARG A 52 -1.36 -5.98 -5.00
N PHE A 53 -2.66 -5.90 -4.72
CA PHE A 53 -3.17 -6.02 -3.35
C PHE A 53 -2.88 -7.43 -2.79
N TYR A 54 -3.18 -8.49 -3.55
CA TYR A 54 -3.01 -9.86 -3.08
C TYR A 54 -1.54 -10.28 -2.96
N VAL A 55 -0.66 -9.69 -3.79
CA VAL A 55 0.79 -9.84 -3.67
C VAL A 55 1.36 -9.03 -2.50
N GLY A 56 0.74 -7.90 -2.17
CA GLY A 56 1.23 -6.95 -1.17
C GLY A 56 0.81 -7.25 0.28
N ILE A 57 -0.43 -7.70 0.48
CA ILE A 57 -1.09 -7.73 1.79
C ILE A 57 -1.63 -9.12 2.10
N THR A 58 -1.22 -9.70 3.22
CA THR A 58 -1.95 -10.78 3.87
C THR A 58 -3.02 -10.24 4.82
N TYR A 59 -4.27 -10.68 4.63
CA TYR A 59 -5.45 -10.40 5.46
C TYR A 59 -5.99 -11.72 6.05
N THR A 60 -6.93 -11.69 7.01
CA THR A 60 -7.45 -12.91 7.66
C THR A 60 -8.22 -13.82 6.69
N ASN A 61 -8.27 -15.12 6.97
CA ASN A 61 -8.93 -16.17 6.20
C ASN A 61 -8.38 -16.41 4.77
N ARG A 62 -7.11 -16.09 4.52
CA ARG A 62 -6.41 -16.47 3.28
C ARG A 62 -5.17 -17.32 3.56
N THR A 63 -4.69 -17.98 2.52
CA THR A 63 -3.45 -18.78 2.57
C THR A 63 -2.22 -17.91 2.87
N TRP A 64 -1.46 -18.31 3.89
CA TRP A 64 -0.15 -17.76 4.24
C TRP A 64 0.90 -18.07 3.16
N LEU A 65 2.02 -17.36 3.17
CA LEU A 65 3.12 -17.61 2.23
C LEU A 65 3.72 -19.01 2.40
N TYR A 66 3.85 -19.46 3.64
CA TYR A 66 4.44 -20.74 3.99
C TYR A 66 3.38 -21.82 4.18
N ARG A 67 3.78 -23.06 3.90
CA ARG A 67 3.02 -24.27 4.23
C ARG A 67 3.44 -24.79 5.60
N ASP A 68 2.62 -25.64 6.20
CA ASP A 68 3.00 -26.34 7.42
C ASP A 68 4.08 -27.40 7.17
N ALA A 69 4.54 -28.07 8.22
CA ALA A 69 5.57 -29.11 8.14
C ALA A 69 5.18 -30.31 7.24
N ASN A 70 3.89 -30.49 6.95
CA ASN A 70 3.37 -31.56 6.11
C ASN A 70 3.04 -31.06 4.68
N GLY A 71 3.37 -29.81 4.35
CA GLY A 71 3.08 -29.22 3.05
C GLY A 71 1.64 -28.72 2.88
N ASN A 72 0.82 -28.65 3.93
CA ASN A 72 -0.53 -28.13 3.84
C ASN A 72 -0.55 -26.59 3.84
N PRO A 73 -1.48 -25.96 3.12
CA PRO A 73 -1.70 -24.51 3.21
C PRO A 73 -2.03 -24.08 4.65
N ILE A 74 -1.28 -23.11 5.18
CA ILE A 74 -1.62 -22.46 6.45
C ILE A 74 -2.63 -21.35 6.17
N ILE A 75 -3.77 -21.36 6.86
CA ILE A 75 -4.78 -20.32 6.71
C ILE A 75 -4.64 -19.33 7.85
N THR A 76 -4.37 -18.08 7.50
CA THR A 76 -4.22 -17.03 8.51
C THR A 76 -5.55 -16.77 9.20
N ASN A 77 -5.54 -16.72 10.53
CA ASN A 77 -6.65 -16.21 11.32
C ASN A 77 -6.12 -15.14 12.28
N MET A 78 -6.38 -13.87 11.97
CA MET A 78 -5.93 -12.70 12.72
C MET A 78 -6.95 -12.23 13.77
N GLU A 79 -8.10 -12.89 13.90
CA GLU A 79 -9.00 -12.68 15.03
C GLU A 79 -8.25 -12.93 16.35
N PHE A 80 -8.73 -12.35 17.47
CA PHE A 80 -8.03 -12.36 18.76
C PHE A 80 -7.46 -13.73 19.15
N SER A 81 -8.26 -14.80 19.09
CA SER A 81 -7.84 -16.18 19.42
C SER A 81 -7.32 -17.00 18.22
N GLY A 82 -7.30 -16.41 17.03
CA GLY A 82 -6.82 -17.04 15.81
C GLY A 82 -5.34 -17.43 15.87
N ASN A 83 -4.88 -18.24 14.92
CA ASN A 83 -3.48 -18.72 14.89
C ASN A 83 -2.45 -17.60 14.63
N SER A 84 -2.88 -16.44 14.15
CA SER A 84 -2.09 -15.22 13.93
C SER A 84 -2.69 -14.05 14.73
N GLY A 85 -3.52 -14.36 15.73
CA GLY A 85 -4.24 -13.41 16.56
C GLY A 85 -3.41 -12.81 17.69
N ARG A 86 -3.91 -11.72 18.28
CA ARG A 86 -3.24 -11.01 19.39
C ARG A 86 -3.06 -11.88 20.65
N SER A 87 -3.84 -12.95 20.82
CA SER A 87 -3.64 -13.89 21.95
C SER A 87 -2.40 -14.76 21.80
N ARG A 88 -1.74 -14.76 20.64
CA ARG A 88 -0.55 -15.60 20.36
C ARG A 88 0.76 -14.96 20.80
N SER A 89 0.81 -13.63 20.83
CA SER A 89 1.99 -12.89 21.25
C SER A 89 1.62 -11.48 21.70
N THR A 90 2.32 -10.98 22.72
CA THR A 90 2.16 -9.60 23.19
C THR A 90 3.02 -8.60 22.42
N SER A 91 4.07 -9.06 21.71
CA SER A 91 5.00 -8.22 20.95
C SER A 91 4.98 -8.51 19.44
N ASP A 92 4.93 -9.79 19.06
CA ASP A 92 5.20 -10.26 17.69
C ASP A 92 3.91 -10.62 16.99
N VAL A 93 3.04 -9.63 16.84
CA VAL A 93 1.74 -9.79 16.17
C VAL A 93 1.34 -8.51 15.47
N SER A 94 0.68 -8.64 14.32
CA SER A 94 0.21 -7.47 13.58
C SER A 94 -0.70 -6.61 14.46
N PRO A 95 -0.41 -5.31 14.60
CA PRO A 95 -1.33 -4.39 15.26
C PRO A 95 -2.50 -3.97 14.33
N THR A 96 -2.47 -4.34 13.05
CA THR A 96 -3.39 -3.77 12.04
C THR A 96 -4.42 -4.74 11.48
N GLY A 97 -4.28 -6.04 11.75
CA GLY A 97 -5.02 -7.10 11.04
C GLY A 97 -4.55 -7.33 9.61
N TYR A 98 -3.35 -6.83 9.27
CA TYR A 98 -2.70 -7.00 7.98
C TYR A 98 -1.22 -7.34 8.17
N ILE A 99 -0.65 -8.17 7.30
CA ILE A 99 0.77 -8.50 7.26
C ILE A 99 1.31 -8.22 5.87
N ILE A 100 2.54 -7.70 5.76
CA ILE A 100 3.19 -7.48 4.47
C ILE A 100 3.56 -8.84 3.86
N ARG A 101 3.19 -9.03 2.59
CA ARG A 101 3.49 -10.25 1.81
C ARG A 101 4.59 -10.01 0.76
N LYS A 102 4.69 -8.78 0.25
CA LYS A 102 5.69 -8.40 -0.76
C LYS A 102 7.09 -8.51 -0.20
N ASN A 103 8.03 -8.97 -1.03
CA ASN A 103 9.45 -9.13 -0.70
C ASN A 103 9.72 -10.07 0.50
N VAL A 104 8.76 -10.91 0.86
CA VAL A 104 8.96 -12.03 1.78
C VAL A 104 9.24 -13.28 0.93
N TYR A 105 10.36 -13.95 1.18
CA TYR A 105 10.81 -15.09 0.38
C TYR A 105 10.68 -16.40 1.14
N ILE A 106 10.21 -17.42 0.44
CA ILE A 106 9.93 -18.73 1.05
C ILE A 106 11.25 -19.49 1.31
N ASP A 107 12.25 -19.40 0.42
CA ASP A 107 13.46 -20.25 0.51
C ASP A 107 14.79 -19.58 0.10
N ASP A 108 14.87 -18.25 -0.04
CA ASP A 108 16.02 -17.68 -0.74
C ASP A 108 16.75 -16.56 0.00
N ALA A 109 17.85 -16.93 0.67
CA ALA A 109 18.86 -16.02 1.21
C ALA A 109 19.69 -15.33 0.11
N THR A 110 19.55 -15.72 -1.17
CA THR A 110 20.32 -15.18 -2.30
C THR A 110 19.62 -14.06 -3.04
N ARG A 111 18.34 -13.78 -2.73
CA ARG A 111 17.62 -12.69 -3.39
C ARG A 111 18.09 -11.34 -2.85
N GLY A 112 18.81 -10.60 -3.70
CA GLY A 112 19.33 -9.27 -3.39
C GLY A 112 18.24 -8.28 -2.98
N SER A 113 18.62 -7.31 -2.14
CA SER A 113 17.76 -6.20 -1.78
C SER A 113 17.48 -5.33 -3.01
N LEU A 114 16.21 -5.14 -3.36
CA LEU A 114 15.81 -4.35 -4.50
C LEU A 114 15.82 -2.86 -4.11
N TYR A 115 16.84 -2.12 -4.57
CA TYR A 115 16.96 -0.68 -4.33
C TYR A 115 16.36 0.16 -5.46
N LEU A 116 16.46 -0.32 -6.70
CA LEU A 116 15.95 0.35 -7.89
C LEU A 116 15.35 -0.69 -8.83
N ARG A 117 14.26 -0.32 -9.50
CA ARG A 117 13.64 -1.17 -10.52
C ARG A 117 13.00 -0.35 -11.62
N LEU A 118 12.84 -0.98 -12.77
CA LEU A 118 12.31 -0.34 -13.97
C LEU A 118 10.95 0.33 -13.75
N GLY A 119 10.06 -0.28 -12.95
CA GLY A 119 8.76 0.31 -12.66
C GLY A 119 8.84 1.64 -11.88
N GLU A 120 9.86 1.82 -11.02
CA GLU A 120 10.11 3.13 -10.42
C GLU A 120 10.59 4.15 -11.46
N MET A 121 11.50 3.75 -12.36
CA MET A 121 12.01 4.63 -13.41
C MET A 121 10.90 5.14 -14.34
N TYR A 122 9.97 4.27 -14.74
CA TYR A 122 8.82 4.66 -15.54
C TYR A 122 7.95 5.70 -14.85
N LEU A 123 7.65 5.50 -13.56
CA LEU A 123 6.81 6.43 -12.81
C LEU A 123 7.53 7.73 -12.48
N SER A 124 8.83 7.69 -12.18
CA SER A 124 9.64 8.89 -11.96
C SER A 124 9.76 9.73 -13.25
N TYR A 125 9.93 9.08 -14.40
CA TYR A 125 9.96 9.77 -15.70
C TYR A 125 8.59 10.36 -16.06
N ALA A 126 7.51 9.60 -15.91
CA ALA A 126 6.15 10.10 -16.13
C ALA A 126 5.81 11.28 -15.21
N GLU A 127 6.23 11.23 -13.93
CA GLU A 127 6.06 12.35 -12.99
C GLU A 127 6.84 13.58 -13.46
N ALA A 128 8.12 13.43 -13.80
CA ALA A 128 8.94 14.55 -14.27
C ALA A 128 8.37 15.20 -15.55
N LEU A 129 7.94 14.39 -16.51
CA LEU A 129 7.26 14.87 -17.72
C LEU A 129 5.94 15.57 -17.39
N ASN A 130 5.13 15.03 -16.50
CA ASN A 130 3.89 15.67 -16.10
C ASN A 130 4.13 17.05 -15.48
N GLU A 131 5.22 17.24 -14.71
CA GLU A 131 5.54 18.53 -14.14
C GLU A 131 6.17 19.52 -15.14
N ALA A 132 7.01 19.03 -16.07
CA ALA A 132 7.75 19.87 -17.02
C ALA A 132 7.00 20.13 -18.34
N THR A 133 6.36 19.09 -18.90
CA THR A 133 5.71 19.07 -20.21
C THR A 133 4.37 18.31 -20.14
N PRO A 134 3.30 18.89 -19.56
CA PRO A 134 2.06 18.19 -19.14
C PRO A 134 1.22 17.49 -20.22
N ASN A 135 1.60 17.58 -21.50
CA ASN A 135 0.92 16.96 -22.63
C ASN A 135 1.81 15.95 -23.37
N ASP A 136 2.98 15.64 -22.81
CA ASP A 136 3.88 14.66 -23.41
C ASP A 136 3.21 13.27 -23.45
N PRO A 137 3.08 12.63 -24.63
CA PRO A 137 2.42 11.33 -24.76
C PRO A 137 3.14 10.22 -23.98
N ASP A 138 4.43 10.37 -23.67
CA ASP A 138 5.17 9.40 -22.87
C ASP A 138 4.63 9.31 -21.43
N ILE A 139 4.00 10.36 -20.89
CA ILE A 139 3.37 10.32 -19.56
C ILE A 139 2.35 9.17 -19.51
N LEU A 140 1.41 9.15 -20.46
CA LEU A 140 0.35 8.16 -20.52
C LEU A 140 0.92 6.76 -20.81
N LYS A 141 1.88 6.68 -21.72
CA LYS A 141 2.57 5.43 -22.08
C LYS A 141 3.22 4.77 -20.85
N TYR A 142 4.05 5.49 -20.10
CA TYR A 142 4.77 4.90 -18.97
C TYR A 142 3.88 4.56 -17.78
N VAL A 143 2.80 5.32 -17.55
CA VAL A 143 1.77 4.94 -16.58
C VAL A 143 1.06 3.65 -17.05
N ASN A 144 0.69 3.56 -18.32
CA ASN A 144 -0.02 2.40 -18.86
C ASN A 144 0.83 1.12 -18.90
N LEU A 145 2.15 1.21 -19.07
CA LEU A 145 3.05 0.05 -18.97
C LEU A 145 3.03 -0.57 -17.57
N ILE A 146 2.90 0.25 -16.52
CA ILE A 146 2.77 -0.25 -15.14
C ILE A 146 1.42 -0.94 -14.97
N ARG A 147 0.34 -0.30 -15.43
CA ARG A 147 -1.04 -0.78 -15.30
C ARG A 147 -1.26 -2.10 -16.03
N GLU A 148 -0.76 -2.19 -17.26
CA GLU A 148 -0.80 -3.40 -18.07
C GLU A 148 -0.12 -4.57 -17.37
N ARG A 149 1.12 -4.39 -16.90
CA ARG A 149 1.85 -5.42 -16.16
C ARG A 149 1.13 -5.80 -14.86
N ALA A 150 0.55 -4.82 -14.17
CA ALA A 150 -0.23 -5.06 -12.97
C ALA A 150 -1.57 -5.77 -13.22
N GLY A 151 -2.00 -5.94 -14.47
CA GLY A 151 -3.26 -6.57 -14.84
C GLY A 151 -4.48 -5.72 -14.51
N VAL A 152 -4.34 -4.39 -14.53
CA VAL A 152 -5.46 -3.44 -14.37
C VAL A 152 -5.69 -2.66 -15.67
N PRO A 153 -6.93 -2.22 -15.94
CA PRO A 153 -7.23 -1.50 -17.18
C PRO A 153 -6.40 -0.24 -17.36
N GLN A 154 -5.93 -0.03 -18.60
CA GLN A 154 -5.15 1.14 -19.01
C GLN A 154 -6.04 2.37 -19.16
N TYR A 155 -5.43 3.56 -19.14
CA TYR A 155 -6.09 4.80 -19.48
C TYR A 155 -6.11 5.01 -21.01
N GLY A 156 -7.29 5.26 -21.58
CA GLY A 156 -7.48 5.62 -22.99
C GLY A 156 -7.23 4.50 -24.02
N ALA A 157 -6.87 3.28 -23.60
CA ALA A 157 -6.55 2.16 -24.47
C ALA A 157 -7.11 0.83 -23.95
N GLY A 158 -7.54 -0.04 -24.87
CA GLY A 158 -8.08 -1.38 -24.57
C GLY A 158 -9.59 -1.44 -24.36
N ALA A 159 -10.14 -2.65 -24.28
CA ALA A 159 -11.59 -2.90 -24.24
C ALA A 159 -12.28 -2.35 -22.97
N ASN A 160 -11.55 -2.31 -21.85
CA ASN A 160 -12.05 -1.82 -20.56
C ASN A 160 -11.36 -0.51 -20.13
N ALA A 161 -10.93 0.30 -21.11
CA ALA A 161 -10.13 1.50 -20.86
C ALA A 161 -10.80 2.44 -19.85
N LEU A 162 -10.01 2.97 -18.92
CA LEU A 162 -10.42 4.08 -18.08
C LEU A 162 -10.27 5.40 -18.83
N PRO A 163 -11.06 6.44 -18.49
CA PRO A 163 -10.86 7.77 -19.04
C PRO A 163 -9.45 8.29 -18.74
N VAL A 164 -8.81 8.93 -19.72
CA VAL A 164 -7.51 9.58 -19.49
C VAL A 164 -7.69 10.71 -18.46
N PRO A 165 -6.88 10.76 -17.38
CA PRO A 165 -6.94 11.84 -16.41
C PRO A 165 -6.79 13.22 -17.07
N ALA A 166 -7.78 14.09 -16.86
CA ALA A 166 -7.85 15.38 -17.56
C ALA A 166 -6.87 16.41 -16.98
N GLY A 167 -5.86 16.76 -17.79
CA GLY A 167 -4.88 17.80 -17.48
C GLY A 167 -3.86 17.42 -16.40
N GLN A 168 -2.89 18.30 -16.20
CA GLN A 168 -1.72 18.06 -15.34
C GLN A 168 -2.09 17.62 -13.91
N GLY A 169 -3.11 18.25 -13.31
CA GLY A 169 -3.50 17.98 -11.93
C GLY A 169 -4.10 16.60 -11.71
N ALA A 170 -4.99 16.17 -12.62
CA ALA A 170 -5.59 14.84 -12.56
C ALA A 170 -4.54 13.76 -12.88
N MET A 171 -3.68 14.01 -13.88
CA MET A 171 -2.60 13.10 -14.24
C MET A 171 -1.57 12.96 -13.11
N ARG A 172 -1.19 14.07 -12.45
CA ARG A 172 -0.36 14.04 -11.23
C ARG A 172 -0.96 13.13 -10.16
N THR A 173 -2.27 13.26 -9.91
CA THR A 173 -2.96 12.45 -8.92
C THR A 173 -2.96 10.97 -9.30
N ALA A 174 -3.20 10.64 -10.58
CA ALA A 174 -3.13 9.28 -11.10
C ALA A 174 -1.72 8.69 -10.97
N ILE A 175 -0.66 9.42 -11.34
CA ILE A 175 0.74 9.00 -11.19
C ILE A 175 1.07 8.73 -9.72
N ARG A 176 0.67 9.62 -8.80
CA ARG A 176 0.92 9.44 -7.36
C ARG A 176 0.19 8.23 -6.79
N ALA A 177 -1.04 7.96 -7.23
CA ALA A 177 -1.80 6.78 -6.83
C ALA A 177 -1.15 5.50 -7.37
N GLU A 178 -0.79 5.48 -8.65
CA GLU A 178 -0.08 4.36 -9.29
C GLU A 178 1.25 4.07 -8.57
N ARG A 179 2.04 5.11 -8.28
CA ARG A 179 3.30 5.01 -7.53
C ARG A 179 3.10 4.43 -6.14
N ARG A 180 2.02 4.80 -5.45
CA ARG A 180 1.71 4.27 -4.11
C ARG A 180 1.36 2.79 -4.11
N SER A 181 0.61 2.31 -5.10
CA SER A 181 0.25 0.88 -5.22
C SER A 181 1.42 0.06 -5.72
N GLU A 182 2.14 0.58 -6.72
CA GLU A 182 3.24 -0.07 -7.39
C GLU A 182 4.42 -0.31 -6.45
N LEU A 183 4.88 0.74 -5.75
CA LEU A 183 6.07 0.74 -4.90
C LEU A 183 5.74 0.53 -3.40
N ALA A 184 4.55 0.03 -3.08
CA ALA A 184 4.18 -0.30 -1.71
C ALA A 184 5.22 -1.25 -1.09
N PHE A 185 5.68 -0.93 0.12
CA PHE A 185 6.66 -1.68 0.91
C PHE A 185 8.08 -1.71 0.32
N GLU A 186 8.45 -0.73 -0.50
CA GLU A 186 9.78 -0.60 -1.11
C GLU A 186 10.52 0.67 -0.64
N ASN A 187 10.29 1.12 0.60
CA ASN A 187 10.96 2.28 1.21
C ASN A 187 10.78 3.64 0.50
N VAL A 188 9.88 3.77 -0.48
CA VAL A 188 9.70 5.04 -1.20
C VAL A 188 8.67 5.99 -0.57
N ARG A 189 7.64 5.46 0.10
CA ARG A 189 6.47 6.26 0.51
C ARG A 189 6.84 7.39 1.47
N TYR A 190 7.79 7.14 2.36
CA TYR A 190 8.31 8.13 3.31
C TYR A 190 8.85 9.38 2.59
N PHE A 191 9.64 9.16 1.54
CA PHE A 191 10.25 10.24 0.75
C PHE A 191 9.25 10.89 -0.19
N ASP A 192 8.36 10.10 -0.79
CA ASP A 192 7.29 10.59 -1.67
C ASP A 192 6.39 11.61 -0.97
N THR A 193 5.91 11.33 0.25
CA THR A 193 5.04 12.26 0.98
C THR A 193 5.76 13.57 1.35
N ARG A 194 7.06 13.50 1.63
CA ARG A 194 7.88 14.65 2.00
C ARG A 194 8.22 15.54 0.81
N ARG A 195 8.69 14.96 -0.30
CA ARG A 195 9.04 15.73 -1.51
C ARG A 195 7.81 16.36 -2.16
N TRP A 196 6.65 15.72 -2.05
CA TRP A 196 5.38 16.28 -2.49
C TRP A 196 4.76 17.27 -1.51
N ARG A 197 5.35 17.45 -0.32
CA ARG A 197 4.80 18.26 0.78
C ARG A 197 3.37 17.90 1.14
N ILE A 198 3.08 16.60 1.18
CA ILE A 198 1.77 16.07 1.58
C ILE A 198 1.80 15.30 2.92
N ALA A 199 2.96 15.25 3.59
CA ALA A 199 3.13 14.48 4.82
C ALA A 199 2.28 15.05 5.98
N GLU A 200 2.02 16.36 6.02
CA GLU A 200 1.09 16.96 6.98
C GLU A 200 -0.33 16.40 6.85
N GLN A 201 -0.73 15.96 5.64
CA GLN A 201 -2.04 15.39 5.35
C GLN A 201 -2.05 13.86 5.44
N THR A 202 -0.95 13.19 5.10
CA THR A 202 -0.91 11.73 4.98
C THR A 202 -0.22 11.00 6.12
N ASP A 203 0.67 11.68 6.85
CA ASP A 203 1.51 11.10 7.90
C ASP A 203 1.08 11.59 9.31
N ALA A 204 0.05 12.44 9.38
CA ALA A 204 -0.60 12.91 10.60
C ALA A 204 -2.02 12.35 10.76
N GLY A 205 -2.58 12.48 11.96
CA GLY A 205 -3.97 12.15 12.25
C GLY A 205 -4.20 10.67 12.57
N PRO A 206 -5.45 10.22 12.55
CA PRO A 206 -5.83 8.89 12.99
C PRO A 206 -5.45 7.80 11.98
N PHE A 207 -4.75 6.77 12.44
CA PHE A 207 -4.41 5.58 11.66
C PHE A 207 -5.24 4.38 12.14
N TYR A 208 -5.78 3.64 11.18
CA TYR A 208 -6.73 2.55 11.44
C TYR A 208 -6.22 1.18 10.99
N GLY A 209 -6.84 0.14 11.55
CA GLY A 209 -6.72 -1.27 11.17
C GLY A 209 -8.00 -2.04 11.53
N MET A 210 -7.90 -3.37 11.56
CA MET A 210 -8.94 -4.26 12.12
C MET A 210 -8.83 -4.32 13.65
N ASP A 211 -9.89 -4.75 14.33
CA ASP A 211 -9.89 -4.91 15.79
C ASP A 211 -9.24 -6.24 16.20
N MET A 212 -7.93 -6.20 16.42
CA MET A 212 -7.13 -7.34 16.87
C MET A 212 -7.51 -7.86 18.28
N THR A 213 -8.40 -7.17 19.00
CA THR A 213 -8.88 -7.58 20.33
C THR A 213 -10.18 -8.39 20.29
N LYS A 214 -10.74 -8.62 19.09
CA LYS A 214 -12.04 -9.26 18.90
C LYS A 214 -11.97 -10.53 18.04
N ASN A 215 -12.98 -11.37 18.21
CA ASN A 215 -13.28 -12.52 17.36
C ASN A 215 -14.57 -12.29 16.58
N GLY A 216 -14.83 -13.13 15.58
CA GLY A 216 -16.01 -13.09 14.73
C GLY A 216 -16.13 -11.77 13.95
N THR A 217 -17.36 -11.35 13.68
CA THR A 217 -17.65 -10.15 12.88
C THR A 217 -17.06 -8.87 13.47
N ALA A 218 -16.89 -8.81 14.80
CA ALA A 218 -16.32 -7.64 15.48
C ALA A 218 -14.84 -7.41 15.15
N PHE A 219 -14.07 -8.42 14.74
CA PHE A 219 -12.70 -8.26 14.25
C PHE A 219 -12.64 -7.30 13.06
N TYR A 220 -13.62 -7.35 12.16
CA TYR A 220 -13.63 -6.62 10.90
C TYR A 220 -13.97 -5.13 11.04
N ASN A 221 -14.23 -4.66 12.28
CA ASN A 221 -14.47 -3.26 12.55
C ASN A 221 -13.19 -2.43 12.34
N LYS A 222 -13.33 -1.34 11.58
CA LYS A 222 -12.27 -0.35 11.42
C LYS A 222 -12.00 0.35 12.76
N THR A 223 -10.85 0.05 13.36
CA THR A 223 -10.49 0.50 14.71
C THR A 223 -9.30 1.43 14.66
N LEU A 224 -9.34 2.49 15.48
CA LEU A 224 -8.24 3.43 15.65
C LEU A 224 -7.07 2.73 16.34
N LEU A 225 -5.89 2.78 15.73
CA LEU A 225 -4.66 2.17 16.28
C LEU A 225 -3.81 3.21 17.00
N GLU A 226 -3.63 4.36 16.36
CA GLU A 226 -2.83 5.46 16.88
C GLU A 226 -3.26 6.77 16.21
N THR A 227 -2.93 7.90 16.85
CA THR A 227 -3.03 9.22 16.23
C THR A 227 -1.63 9.80 16.13
N ARG A 228 -1.17 10.05 14.91
CA ARG A 228 0.17 10.59 14.65
C ARG A 228 0.15 12.10 14.60
N ILE A 229 1.24 12.72 15.05
CA ILE A 229 1.47 14.15 14.91
C ILE A 229 2.57 14.34 13.89
N PHE A 230 2.31 15.18 12.89
CA PHE A 230 3.30 15.64 11.93
C PHE A 230 3.29 17.16 11.91
N ARG A 231 4.46 17.77 12.08
CA ARG A 231 4.68 19.22 12.09
C ARG A 231 5.53 19.61 10.90
N LYS A 232 5.53 20.89 10.52
CA LYS A 232 6.38 21.41 9.44
C LYS A 232 7.88 21.12 9.62
N ARG A 233 8.37 21.02 10.86
CA ARG A 233 9.76 20.64 11.12
C ARG A 233 10.08 19.18 10.75
N ASP A 234 9.07 18.29 10.79
CA ASP A 234 9.24 16.84 10.62
C ASP A 234 9.43 16.44 9.13
N TYR A 235 9.39 17.42 8.20
CA TYR A 235 9.86 17.23 6.83
C TYR A 235 11.38 16.96 6.75
N LEU A 236 12.14 17.44 7.74
CA LEU A 236 13.58 17.23 7.85
C LEU A 236 13.89 16.55 9.18
N PHE A 237 14.89 15.66 9.17
CA PHE A 237 15.42 15.14 10.43
C PHE A 237 16.19 16.22 11.18
N PRO A 238 16.20 16.20 12.52
CA PRO A 238 17.12 17.02 13.28
C PRO A 238 18.56 16.60 12.95
N ILE A 239 19.45 17.57 12.79
CA ILE A 239 20.88 17.31 12.85
C ILE A 239 21.20 16.86 14.29
N PRO A 240 21.99 15.78 14.51
CA PRO A 240 22.29 15.32 15.86
C PRO A 240 22.86 16.46 16.73
N ALA A 241 22.33 16.61 17.95
CA ALA A 241 22.62 17.77 18.79
C ALA A 241 24.12 17.96 19.08
N ASN A 242 24.86 16.87 19.24
CA ASN A 242 26.31 16.90 19.46
C ASN A 242 27.07 17.51 18.28
N GLU A 243 26.61 17.30 17.04
CA GLU A 243 27.24 17.89 15.84
C GLU A 243 27.03 19.40 15.80
N VAL A 244 25.82 19.86 16.13
CA VAL A 244 25.48 21.30 16.21
C VAL A 244 26.28 21.99 17.32
N LEU A 245 26.46 21.33 18.47
CA LEU A 245 27.23 21.88 19.60
C LEU A 245 28.74 21.89 19.33
N SER A 246 29.26 20.88 18.64
CA SER A 246 30.71 20.73 18.40
C SER A 246 31.22 21.62 17.26
N VAL A 247 30.38 21.93 16.27
CA VAL A 247 30.77 22.69 15.09
C VAL A 247 29.91 23.97 14.96
N PRO A 248 30.39 25.15 15.41
CA PRO A 248 29.60 26.39 15.43
C PRO A 248 29.03 26.83 14.07
N ALA A 249 29.61 26.36 12.96
CA ALA A 249 29.14 26.62 11.60
C ALA A 249 27.89 25.80 11.23
N ILE A 250 27.67 24.64 11.84
CA ILE A 250 26.48 23.82 11.59
C ILE A 250 25.28 24.49 12.25
N LYS A 251 24.26 24.81 11.44
CA LYS A 251 22.98 25.34 11.92
C LYS A 251 21.92 24.27 11.84
N GLN A 252 21.10 24.17 12.88
CA GLN A 252 20.01 23.21 12.96
C GLN A 252 18.95 23.48 11.89
N ASN A 253 18.25 22.43 11.45
CA ASN A 253 17.06 22.53 10.62
C ASN A 253 15.94 23.28 11.34
N THR A 254 15.20 24.11 10.60
CA THR A 254 14.15 24.97 11.15
C THR A 254 13.14 24.19 12.02
N GLY A 255 13.02 24.58 13.29
CA GLY A 255 12.05 24.05 14.26
C GLY A 255 12.55 22.88 15.12
N TRP A 256 13.79 22.44 14.91
CA TRP A 256 14.51 21.48 15.76
C TRP A 256 15.53 22.16 16.67
#